data_AF-A0A1M5L9J3-F1
#
_entry.id   AF-A0A1M5L9J3-F1
#
_cell.length_a   1.000
_cell.length_b   1.000
_cell.length_c   1.000
_cell.angle_alpha   90.00
_cell.angle_beta   90.00
_cell.angle_gamma   90.00
#
_symmetry.space_group_name_H-M   'P 1'
#
loop_
_entity.id
_entity.type
_entity.pdbx_description
1 polymer ?
#
loop_
_entity_poly.entity_id
_entity_poly.type
_entity_poly.pdbx_seq_one_letter_code
_entity_poly.pdbx_strand_id
1 'polypeptide(L)'
;MKSKALLRISLIVNVLLIVLLTIFVVKVNQVTDQVEVLEQKEQVLYREFVRNQYDLLLILKSIIEEPISPLDVAVALSTNNYNLELLVNNHIDVHNELERFHYNLNPYLYHLVNNLIEGRPENFSVDELKIVIDTLTEYQKELNFNYYDHPQEIRNKINNAVEEVIVPFLESESRPF
;
A
#
# COMPACT_ATOMS: atom_id res chain seq x y z
N MET A 1 -8.25 49.52 49.67
CA MET A 1 -7.35 48.36 49.58
C MET A 1 -7.86 47.22 48.68
N LYS A 2 -9.17 47.05 48.45
CA LYS A 2 -9.75 45.96 47.62
C LYS A 2 -9.33 45.95 46.14
N SER A 3 -9.11 47.10 45.49
CA SER A 3 -8.78 47.13 44.04
C SER A 3 -7.38 46.63 43.70
N LYS A 4 -6.40 46.78 44.60
CA LYS A 4 -5.02 46.28 44.39
C LYS A 4 -4.96 44.74 44.39
N ALA A 5 -5.81 44.09 45.20
CA ALA A 5 -5.91 42.63 45.22
C ALA A 5 -6.57 42.10 43.94
N LEU A 6 -7.65 42.74 43.47
CA LEU A 6 -8.32 42.40 42.21
C LEU A 6 -7.40 42.58 40.99
N LEU A 7 -6.61 43.66 40.95
CA LEU A 7 -5.61 43.88 39.90
C LEU A 7 -4.55 42.78 39.86
N ARG A 8 -4.04 42.34 41.02
CA ARG A 8 -3.07 41.24 41.11
C ARG A 8 -3.67 39.91 40.64
N ILE A 9 -4.90 39.60 41.04
CA ILE A 9 -5.60 38.38 40.61
C ILE A 9 -5.84 38.42 39.11
N SER A 10 -6.31 39.54 38.56
CA SER A 10 -6.51 39.71 37.12
C SER A 10 -5.20 39.54 36.32
N LEU A 11 -4.09 40.07 36.84
CA LEU A 11 -2.78 39.89 36.22
C LEU A 11 -2.35 38.42 36.22
N ILE A 12 -2.50 37.73 37.36
CA ILE A 12 -2.16 36.30 37.48
C ILE A 12 -3.00 35.45 36.52
N VAL A 13 -4.30 35.70 36.45
CA VAL A 13 -5.21 34.98 35.55
C VAL A 13 -4.82 35.22 34.09
N ASN A 14 -4.52 36.46 33.69
CA ASN A 14 -4.09 36.75 32.32
C ASN A 14 -2.76 36.07 31.96
N VAL A 15 -1.78 36.08 32.86
CA VAL A 15 -0.50 35.38 32.64
C VAL A 15 -0.73 33.87 32.51
N LEU A 16 -1.55 33.28 33.37
CA LEU A 16 -1.91 31.85 33.26
C LEU A 16 -2.63 31.53 31.94
N LEU A 17 -3.53 32.41 31.49
CA LEU A 17 -4.26 32.23 30.24
C LEU A 17 -3.31 32.24 29.04
N ILE A 18 -2.36 33.18 29.01
CA ILE A 18 -1.34 33.28 27.97
C ILE A 18 -0.47 32.01 27.96
N VAL A 19 0.00 31.55 29.12
CA VAL A 19 0.83 30.34 29.22
C VAL A 19 0.07 29.12 28.70
N LEU A 20 -1.21 28.95 29.08
CA LEU A 20 -2.03 27.83 28.61
C LEU A 20 -2.29 27.90 27.10
N LEU A 21 -2.57 29.09 26.56
CA LEU A 21 -2.73 29.31 25.12
C LEU A 21 -1.46 28.98 24.35
N THR A 22 -0.29 29.40 24.84
CA THR A 22 0.99 29.09 24.20
C THR A 22 1.27 27.59 24.21
N ILE A 23 1.04 26.90 25.33
CA ILE A 23 1.20 25.43 25.39
C ILE A 23 0.25 24.73 24.42
N PHE A 24 -1.01 25.19 24.35
CA PHE A 24 -2.00 24.65 23.42
C PHE A 24 -1.57 24.82 21.96
N VAL A 25 -1.18 26.02 21.55
CA VAL A 25 -0.72 26.32 20.18
C VAL A 25 0.51 25.47 19.82
N VAL A 26 1.50 25.37 20.71
CA VAL A 26 2.70 24.56 20.47
C VAL A 26 2.33 23.08 20.30
N LYS A 27 1.46 22.55 21.15
CA LYS A 27 0.99 21.16 21.02
C LYS A 27 0.21 20.93 19.73
N VAL A 28 -0.67 21.85 19.35
CA VAL A 28 -1.44 21.74 18.11
C VAL A 28 -0.52 21.73 16.91
N ASN A 29 0.44 22.66 16.83
CA ASN A 29 1.39 22.70 15.72
C ASN A 29 2.24 21.42 15.65
N GLN A 30 2.73 20.91 16.77
CA GLN A 30 3.46 19.63 16.80
C GLN A 30 2.63 18.44 16.32
N VAL A 31 1.33 18.41 16.65
CA VAL A 31 0.43 17.37 16.15
C VAL A 31 0.21 17.52 14.65
N THR A 32 0.02 18.75 14.15
CA THR A 32 -0.12 19.02 12.71
C THR A 32 1.12 18.58 11.94
N ASP A 33 2.31 18.96 12.40
CA ASP A 33 3.58 18.58 11.77
C ASP A 33 3.75 17.04 11.75
N GLN A 34 3.34 16.35 12.82
CA GLN A 34 3.40 14.89 12.89
C GLN A 34 2.42 14.22 11.92
N VAL A 35 1.21 14.76 11.78
CA VAL A 35 0.21 14.24 10.83
C VAL A 35 0.72 14.40 9.40
N GLU A 36 1.28 15.56 9.04
CA GLU A 36 1.81 15.79 7.69
C GLU A 36 2.96 14.83 7.35
N VAL A 37 3.86 14.57 8.30
CA VAL A 37 4.96 13.60 8.12
C VAL A 37 4.42 12.17 7.93
N LEU A 38 3.37 11.80 8.67
CA LEU A 38 2.74 10.48 8.53
C LEU A 38 2.05 10.33 7.17
N GLU A 39 1.31 11.35 6.73
CA GLU A 39 0.65 11.37 5.42
C GLU A 39 1.67 11.27 4.27
N GLN A 40 2.79 11.99 4.35
CA GLN A 40 3.86 11.89 3.36
C GLN A 40 4.48 10.50 3.32
N LYS A 41 4.71 9.89 4.50
CA LYS A 41 5.24 8.53 4.59
C LYS A 41 4.28 7.50 3.98
N GLU A 42 2.99 7.61 4.29
CA GLU A 42 1.93 6.77 3.72
C GLU A 42 1.85 6.93 2.20
N GLN A 43 1.95 8.17 1.70
CA GLN A 43 1.97 8.43 0.26
C GLN A 43 3.13 7.75 -0.46
N VAL A 44 4.33 7.79 0.14
CA VAL A 44 5.52 7.13 -0.42
C VAL A 44 5.31 5.61 -0.45
N LEU A 45 4.84 5.03 0.65
CA LEU A 45 4.61 3.59 0.74
C LEU A 45 3.54 3.11 -0.26
N TYR A 46 2.45 3.86 -0.44
CA TYR A 46 1.45 3.55 -1.46
C TYR A 46 2.01 3.65 -2.87
N ARG A 47 2.79 4.70 -3.18
CA ARG A 47 3.45 4.85 -4.49
C ARG A 47 4.38 3.67 -4.78
N GLU A 48 5.18 3.27 -3.81
CA GLU A 48 6.08 2.13 -3.94
C GLU A 48 5.29 0.83 -4.13
N PHE A 49 4.24 0.60 -3.34
CA PHE A 49 3.37 -0.55 -3.49
C PHE A 49 2.77 -0.66 -4.90
N VAL A 50 2.13 0.40 -5.39
CA VAL A 50 1.50 0.42 -6.71
C VAL A 50 2.53 0.20 -7.81
N ARG A 51 3.68 0.87 -7.73
CA ARG A 51 4.78 0.69 -8.69
C ARG A 51 5.27 -0.76 -8.72
N ASN A 52 5.48 -1.37 -7.57
CA ASN A 52 6.03 -2.72 -7.50
C ASN A 52 5.02 -3.79 -7.94
N GLN A 53 3.71 -3.54 -7.82
CA GLN A 53 2.69 -4.38 -8.47
C GLN A 53 2.73 -4.26 -10.01
N TYR A 54 2.93 -3.05 -10.52
CA TYR A 54 3.08 -2.83 -11.96
C TYR A 54 4.36 -3.47 -12.51
N ASP A 55 5.49 -3.35 -11.81
CA ASP A 55 6.75 -3.98 -12.20
C ASP A 55 6.62 -5.52 -12.21
N LEU A 56 5.94 -6.10 -11.21
CA LEU A 56 5.61 -7.53 -11.21
C LEU A 56 4.77 -7.92 -12.45
N LEU A 57 3.72 -7.16 -12.76
CA LEU A 57 2.88 -7.40 -13.94
C LEU A 57 3.70 -7.42 -15.24
N LEU A 58 4.61 -6.46 -15.43
CA LEU A 58 5.47 -6.39 -16.61
C LEU A 58 6.38 -7.62 -16.73
N ILE A 59 6.95 -8.07 -15.62
CA ILE A 59 7.78 -9.28 -15.58
C ILE A 59 6.95 -10.51 -15.94
N LEU A 60 5.76 -10.66 -15.35
CA LEU A 60 4.88 -11.80 -15.64
C LEU A 60 4.46 -11.85 -17.12
N LYS A 61 4.14 -10.71 -17.73
CA LYS A 61 3.86 -10.62 -19.18
C LYS A 61 5.04 -11.09 -20.01
N SER A 62 6.22 -10.64 -19.64
CA SER A 62 7.44 -10.94 -20.38
C SER A 62 7.83 -12.42 -20.29
N ILE A 63 7.47 -13.15 -19.22
CA ILE A 63 7.66 -14.62 -19.14
C ILE A 63 6.96 -15.37 -20.29
N ILE A 64 5.83 -14.84 -20.78
CA ILE A 64 5.07 -15.46 -21.88
C ILE A 64 5.70 -15.16 -23.24
N GLU A 65 6.23 -13.94 -23.40
CA GLU A 65 6.68 -13.42 -24.69
C GLU A 65 8.16 -13.71 -24.97
N GLU A 66 9.00 -13.67 -23.94
CA GLU A 66 10.46 -13.73 -24.06
C GLU A 66 11.11 -14.52 -22.90
N PRO A 67 12.30 -15.12 -23.12
CA PRO A 67 13.04 -15.74 -22.04
C PRO A 67 13.57 -14.68 -21.06
N ILE A 68 13.02 -14.66 -19.85
CA ILE A 68 13.44 -13.79 -18.76
C ILE A 68 14.39 -14.50 -17.80
N SER A 69 15.31 -13.72 -17.21
CA SER A 69 16.16 -14.16 -16.10
C SER A 69 15.33 -14.55 -14.89
N PRO A 70 15.43 -15.79 -14.37
CA PRO A 70 14.69 -16.18 -13.17
C PRO A 70 15.03 -15.35 -11.93
N LEU A 71 16.24 -14.76 -11.89
CA LEU A 71 16.63 -13.84 -10.82
C LEU A 71 15.76 -12.58 -10.85
N ASP A 72 15.44 -12.04 -12.04
CA ASP A 72 14.63 -10.83 -12.16
C ASP A 72 13.19 -11.11 -11.71
N VAL A 73 12.67 -12.30 -12.01
CA VAL A 73 11.36 -12.76 -11.50
C VAL A 73 11.37 -12.88 -9.98
N ALA A 74 12.38 -13.55 -9.40
CA ALA A 74 12.51 -13.71 -7.96
C ALA A 74 12.62 -12.36 -7.22
N VAL A 75 13.36 -11.40 -7.77
CA VAL A 75 13.49 -10.04 -7.22
C VAL A 75 12.17 -9.29 -7.28
N ALA A 76 11.46 -9.31 -8.42
CA ALA A 76 10.17 -8.64 -8.55
C ALA A 76 9.14 -9.19 -7.54
N LEU A 77 9.09 -10.51 -7.38
CA LEU A 77 8.22 -11.17 -6.40
C LEU A 77 8.56 -10.81 -4.96
N SER A 78 9.84 -10.90 -4.60
CA SER A 78 10.29 -10.59 -3.24
C SER A 78 10.01 -9.13 -2.89
N THR A 79 10.24 -8.23 -3.85
CA THR A 79 9.97 -6.80 -3.70
C THR A 79 8.48 -6.56 -3.54
N ASN A 80 7.63 -7.20 -4.35
CA ASN A 80 6.19 -7.06 -4.24
C ASN A 80 5.66 -7.51 -2.86
N ASN A 81 6.09 -8.69 -2.39
CA ASN A 81 5.71 -9.19 -1.07
C ASN A 81 6.19 -8.27 0.06
N TYR A 82 7.45 -7.83 0.00
CA TYR A 82 8.04 -6.97 1.01
C TYR A 82 7.30 -5.63 1.16
N ASN A 83 6.80 -5.05 0.06
CA ASN A 83 6.06 -3.78 0.15
C ASN A 83 4.67 -3.94 0.76
N LEU A 84 4.00 -5.06 0.52
CA LEU A 84 2.76 -5.36 1.23
C LEU A 84 3.03 -5.49 2.74
N GLU A 85 4.06 -6.24 3.12
CA GLU A 85 4.48 -6.36 4.52
C GLU A 85 4.87 -5.01 5.12
N LEU A 86 5.51 -4.12 4.35
CA LEU A 86 5.83 -2.77 4.80
C LEU A 86 4.57 -1.96 5.12
N LEU A 87 3.52 -2.01 4.28
CA LEU A 87 2.26 -1.32 4.56
C LEU A 87 1.65 -1.81 5.89
N VAL A 88 1.54 -3.13 6.03
CA VAL A 88 1.00 -3.78 7.23
C VAL A 88 1.82 -3.44 8.48
N ASN A 89 3.14 -3.55 8.41
CA ASN A 89 4.04 -3.25 9.54
C ASN A 89 4.03 -1.77 9.93
N ASN A 90 3.70 -0.87 9.01
CA ASN A 90 3.51 0.54 9.29
C ASN A 90 2.08 0.89 9.73
N HIS A 91 1.24 -0.11 10.01
CA HIS A 91 -0.15 0.05 10.45
C HIS A 91 -1.01 0.83 9.44
N ILE A 92 -0.62 0.79 8.17
CA ILE A 92 -1.42 1.32 7.08
C ILE A 92 -2.42 0.22 6.74
N ASP A 93 -3.69 0.49 7.01
CA ASP A 93 -4.77 -0.46 6.73
C ASP A 93 -4.81 -0.79 5.23
N VAL A 94 -4.72 -2.09 4.93
CA VAL A 94 -4.79 -2.67 3.58
C VAL A 94 -6.02 -3.57 3.57
N HIS A 95 -6.76 -3.56 2.46
CA HIS A 95 -7.95 -4.40 2.34
C HIS A 95 -7.61 -5.88 2.56
N ASN A 96 -8.30 -6.57 3.46
CA ASN A 96 -8.01 -7.97 3.82
C ASN A 96 -7.98 -8.90 2.61
N GLU A 97 -8.88 -8.71 1.64
CA GLU A 97 -8.91 -9.53 0.42
C GLU A 97 -7.72 -9.26 -0.50
N LEU A 98 -7.13 -8.05 -0.46
CA LEU A 98 -5.87 -7.76 -1.16
C LEU A 98 -4.70 -8.50 -0.51
N GLU A 99 -4.64 -8.49 0.82
CA GLU A 99 -3.64 -9.27 1.57
C GLU A 99 -3.77 -10.76 1.25
N ARG A 100 -4.99 -11.30 1.31
CA ARG A 100 -5.28 -12.69 0.97
C ARG A 100 -4.89 -13.05 -0.46
N PHE A 101 -5.19 -12.18 -1.41
CA PHE A 101 -4.79 -12.35 -2.81
C PHE A 101 -3.28 -12.49 -2.94
N HIS A 102 -2.51 -11.57 -2.34
CA HIS A 102 -1.04 -11.62 -2.39
C HIS A 102 -0.47 -12.82 -1.62
N TYR A 103 -1.06 -13.18 -0.49
CA TYR A 103 -0.67 -14.35 0.29
C TYR A 103 -0.79 -15.65 -0.52
N ASN A 104 -1.83 -15.77 -1.36
CA ASN A 104 -1.99 -16.93 -2.23
C ASN A 104 -1.15 -16.84 -3.52
N LEU A 105 -1.02 -15.63 -4.08
CA LEU A 105 -0.27 -15.37 -5.30
C LEU A 105 1.23 -15.67 -5.12
N ASN A 106 1.82 -15.32 -3.97
CA ASN A 106 3.26 -15.43 -3.75
C ASN A 106 3.78 -16.88 -3.81
N PRO A 107 3.18 -17.87 -3.10
CA PRO A 107 3.55 -19.28 -3.25
C PRO A 107 3.37 -19.78 -4.68
N TYR A 108 2.27 -19.41 -5.35
CA TYR A 108 1.99 -19.80 -6.74
C TYR A 108 3.10 -19.30 -7.68
N LEU A 109 3.47 -18.01 -7.59
CA LEU A 109 4.53 -17.44 -8.41
C LEU A 109 5.93 -17.94 -8.02
N TYR A 110 6.17 -18.32 -6.76
CA TYR A 110 7.42 -18.97 -6.34
C TYR A 110 7.59 -20.36 -6.99
N HIS A 111 6.52 -21.16 -7.04
CA HIS A 111 6.53 -22.45 -7.74
C HIS A 111 6.79 -22.28 -9.23
N LEU A 112 6.17 -21.27 -9.85
CA LEU A 112 6.42 -20.89 -11.25
C LEU A 112 7.90 -20.59 -11.49
N VAL A 113 8.54 -19.76 -10.65
CA VAL A 113 9.96 -19.43 -10.78
C VAL A 113 10.85 -20.67 -10.69
N ASN A 114 10.60 -21.55 -9.72
CA ASN A 114 11.41 -22.77 -9.57
C ASN A 114 11.29 -23.68 -10.79
N ASN A 115 10.09 -23.81 -11.36
CA ASN A 115 9.90 -24.59 -12.59
C ASN A 115 10.68 -24.00 -13.78
N LEU A 116 10.70 -22.66 -13.90
CA LEU A 116 11.52 -21.96 -14.91
C LEU A 116 13.01 -22.20 -14.71
N ILE A 117 13.51 -22.11 -13.47
CA ILE A 117 14.94 -22.32 -13.13
C ILE A 117 15.38 -23.74 -13.44
N GLU A 118 14.57 -24.73 -13.06
CA GLU A 118 14.93 -26.14 -13.16
C GLU A 118 14.79 -26.68 -14.60
N GLY A 119 14.35 -25.85 -15.55
CA GLY A 119 14.17 -26.24 -16.94
C GLY A 119 13.18 -27.41 -17.09
N ARG A 120 12.31 -27.60 -16.10
CA ARG A 120 11.33 -28.70 -16.10
C ARG A 120 10.13 -28.25 -16.92
N PRO A 121 9.78 -28.96 -18.01
CA PRO A 121 8.51 -28.77 -18.69
C PRO A 121 7.41 -29.47 -17.89
N GLU A 122 7.24 -29.13 -16.60
CA GLU A 122 6.04 -29.54 -15.87
C GLU A 122 5.03 -28.42 -16.02
N ASN A 123 4.05 -28.66 -16.91
CA ASN A 123 2.73 -28.02 -17.03
C ASN A 123 2.57 -26.70 -16.29
N PHE A 124 3.40 -25.72 -16.64
CA PHE A 124 3.00 -24.36 -16.41
C PHE A 124 1.82 -24.11 -17.34
N SER A 125 0.61 -24.07 -16.79
CA SER A 125 -0.53 -23.68 -17.59
C SER A 125 -0.32 -22.20 -17.92
N VAL A 126 0.25 -21.93 -19.09
CA VAL A 126 0.35 -20.59 -19.65
C VAL A 126 -1.00 -19.88 -19.56
N ASP A 127 -2.08 -20.64 -19.64
CA ASP A 127 -3.45 -20.16 -19.46
C ASP A 127 -3.74 -19.73 -18.01
N GLU A 128 -3.27 -20.44 -16.98
CA GLU A 128 -3.37 -19.99 -15.58
C GLU A 128 -2.58 -18.70 -15.33
N LEU A 129 -1.38 -18.56 -15.90
CA LEU A 129 -0.65 -17.30 -15.79
C LEU A 129 -1.33 -16.16 -16.54
N LYS A 130 -1.89 -16.43 -17.72
CA LYS A 130 -2.69 -15.42 -18.43
C LYS A 130 -3.83 -14.93 -17.56
N ILE A 131 -4.54 -15.83 -16.87
CA ILE A 131 -5.60 -15.43 -15.92
C ILE A 131 -5.04 -14.49 -14.86
N VAL A 132 -3.90 -14.81 -14.23
CA VAL A 132 -3.26 -13.95 -13.23
C VAL A 132 -2.85 -12.59 -13.81
N ILE A 133 -2.25 -12.58 -14.99
CA ILE A 133 -1.83 -11.36 -15.70
C ILE A 133 -3.04 -10.50 -16.06
N ASP A 134 -4.13 -11.11 -16.50
CA ASP A 134 -5.36 -10.42 -16.87
C ASP A 134 -5.98 -9.80 -15.62
N THR A 135 -6.07 -10.54 -14.51
CA THR A 135 -6.54 -10.02 -13.22
C THR A 135 -5.68 -8.85 -12.74
N LEU A 136 -4.34 -8.97 -12.76
CA LEU A 136 -3.44 -7.88 -12.38
C LEU A 136 -3.55 -6.69 -13.34
N THR A 137 -3.78 -6.93 -14.63
CA THR A 137 -3.97 -5.87 -15.63
C THR A 137 -5.27 -5.11 -15.38
N GLU A 138 -6.38 -5.80 -15.15
CA GLU A 138 -7.66 -5.16 -14.80
C GLU A 138 -7.57 -4.43 -13.46
N TYR A 139 -6.90 -5.01 -12.47
CA TYR A 139 -6.64 -4.34 -11.20
C TYR A 139 -5.88 -3.02 -11.39
N GLN A 140 -4.81 -3.00 -12.19
CA GLN A 140 -4.05 -1.78 -12.48
C GLN A 140 -4.87 -0.74 -13.26
N LYS A 141 -5.78 -1.17 -14.14
CA LYS A 141 -6.71 -0.27 -14.85
C LYS A 141 -7.71 0.36 -13.88
N GLU A 142 -8.35 -0.45 -13.05
CA GLU A 142 -9.37 0.00 -12.10
C GLU A 142 -8.77 0.90 -11.01
N LEU A 143 -7.57 0.57 -10.55
CA LEU A 143 -6.81 1.41 -9.63
C LEU A 143 -6.63 2.83 -10.17
N ASN A 144 -6.48 3.00 -11.49
CA ASN A 144 -6.37 4.30 -12.18
C ASN A 144 -5.44 5.28 -11.42
N PHE A 145 -4.26 4.78 -11.08
CA PHE A 145 -3.33 5.46 -10.19
C PHE A 145 -2.78 6.74 -10.82
N ASN A 146 -2.78 7.83 -10.05
CA ASN A 146 -2.09 9.06 -10.43
C ASN A 146 -1.03 9.38 -9.37
N TYR A 147 0.18 9.68 -9.83
CA TYR A 147 1.31 9.98 -8.95
C TYR A 147 1.02 11.11 -7.96
N TYR A 148 0.15 12.05 -8.30
CA TYR A 148 -0.21 13.21 -7.48
C TYR A 148 -1.40 12.98 -6.54
N ASP A 149 -1.99 11.79 -6.53
CA ASP A 149 -3.10 11.45 -5.62
C ASP A 149 -2.68 11.59 -4.15
N HIS A 150 -3.59 12.09 -3.31
CA HIS A 150 -3.44 12.11 -1.86
C HIS A 150 -3.54 10.68 -1.28
N PRO A 151 -2.89 10.34 -0.15
CA PRO A 151 -3.02 9.03 0.50
C PRO A 151 -4.45 8.48 0.58
N GLN A 152 -5.40 9.31 1.02
CA GLN A 152 -6.81 8.92 1.11
C GLN A 152 -7.43 8.58 -0.26
N GLU A 153 -7.05 9.30 -1.32
CA GLU A 153 -7.51 9.02 -2.68
C GLU A 153 -6.94 7.69 -3.17
N ILE A 154 -5.65 7.44 -2.92
CA ILE A 154 -5.00 6.18 -3.27
C ILE A 154 -5.66 5.01 -2.54
N ARG A 155 -5.89 5.15 -1.23
CA ARG A 155 -6.59 4.16 -0.40
C ARG A 155 -7.98 3.84 -0.97
N ASN A 156 -8.76 4.85 -1.31
CA ASN A 156 -10.10 4.65 -1.88
C ASN A 156 -10.03 3.93 -3.24
N LYS A 157 -9.06 4.30 -4.09
CA LYS A 157 -8.83 3.63 -5.38
C LYS A 157 -8.42 2.17 -5.22
N ILE A 158 -7.54 1.88 -4.26
CA ILE A 158 -7.15 0.51 -3.92
C ILE A 158 -8.38 -0.30 -3.50
N ASN A 159 -9.19 0.22 -2.57
CA ASN A 159 -10.38 -0.48 -2.09
C ASN A 159 -11.38 -0.74 -3.22
N ASN A 160 -11.64 0.25 -4.08
CA ASN A 160 -12.51 0.06 -5.23
C ASN A 160 -11.96 -1.02 -6.20
N ALA A 161 -10.67 -0.98 -6.53
CA ALA A 161 -10.05 -1.98 -7.39
C ALA A 161 -10.07 -3.39 -6.77
N VAL A 162 -10.01 -3.49 -5.44
CA VAL A 162 -10.16 -4.77 -4.74
C VAL A 162 -11.57 -5.31 -4.88
N GLU A 163 -12.59 -4.50 -4.61
CA GLU A 163 -14.00 -4.91 -4.70
C GLU A 163 -14.40 -5.27 -6.14
N GLU A 164 -13.93 -4.52 -7.14
CA GLU A 164 -14.33 -4.73 -8.53
C GLU A 164 -13.54 -5.85 -9.23
N VAL A 165 -12.31 -6.14 -8.79
CA VAL A 165 -11.42 -7.07 -9.50
C VAL A 165 -10.96 -8.24 -8.64
N ILE A 166 -10.41 -7.96 -7.46
CA ILE A 166 -9.79 -8.99 -6.61
C ILE A 166 -10.83 -9.88 -5.95
N VAL A 167 -11.89 -9.31 -5.39
CA VAL A 167 -12.98 -10.06 -4.75
C VAL A 167 -13.64 -11.02 -5.76
N PRO A 168 -14.09 -10.58 -6.94
CA PRO A 168 -14.63 -11.49 -7.95
C PRO A 168 -13.65 -12.58 -8.39
N PHE A 169 -12.36 -12.25 -8.51
CA PHE A 169 -11.33 -13.24 -8.83
C PHE A 169 -11.20 -14.30 -7.73
N LEU A 170 -11.16 -13.89 -6.47
CA LEU A 170 -11.07 -14.80 -5.31
C LEU A 170 -12.33 -15.65 -5.11
N GLU A 171 -13.46 -15.25 -5.67
CA GLU A 171 -14.70 -16.03 -5.67
C GLU A 171 -14.84 -16.93 -6.90
N SER A 172 -14.12 -16.63 -8.00
CA SER A 172 -14.17 -17.37 -9.25
C SER A 172 -13.65 -18.81 -9.13
N GLU A 173 -14.32 -19.75 -9.81
CA GLU A 173 -13.85 -21.14 -9.94
C GLU A 173 -12.63 -21.28 -10.87
N SER A 174 -12.33 -20.25 -11.66
CA SER A 174 -11.24 -20.26 -12.65
C SER A 174 -9.90 -19.78 -12.09
N ARG A 175 -9.83 -19.42 -10.80
CA ARG A 175 -8.58 -18.95 -10.19
C ARG A 175 -7.59 -20.12 -10.02
N PRO A 176 -6.30 -19.91 -10.30
CA PRO A 176 -5.30 -20.97 -10.17
C PRO A 176 -4.85 -21.25 -8.72
N PHE A 177 -5.35 -20.49 -7.73
CA PHE A 177 -4.98 -20.61 -6.31
C PHE A 177 -6.10 -20.16 -5.35
#